data_AF-A0A3B0USR9-F1
#
_entry.id   AF-A0A3B0USR9-F1
#
_cell.length_a   1.000
_cell.length_b   1.000
_cell.length_c   1.000
_cell.angle_alpha   90.00
_cell.angle_beta   90.00
_cell.angle_gamma   90.00
#
_symmetry.space_group_name_H-M   'P 1'
#
loop_
_entity.id
_entity.type
_entity.pdbx_description
1 polymer ?
#
loop_
_entity_poly.entity_id
_entity_poly.type
_entity_poly.pdbx_seq_one_letter_code
_entity_poly.pdbx_strand_id
1 'polypeptide(L)'
;MKQLSLIGILFMLATGLRAQGYSIKINLPDAPNEKISLAHYYLSKLYIDDTTHVDDKGVGEFKGDSLLHQGLYKIYLNSKKHFDFLLAEDQDFVITNPDFSVENIKIKGAWESREFADYMKFLNSLQKKRRSLAEKMKTTTGEEKAKYRKELEGLTGQLHDYWLKTNEKYPNTLLSKFLLANYVPTPGPGSIPENIRQNDSLLLRYRFDFQKQHYFDYFDLLDERMLYSPLTKPKIESYFTQILLQTFDSVYAGSLELIEKVRPNKPMFQYVTSYILN
;
A
#
# COMPACT_ATOMS: atom_id res chain seq x y z
N MET A 1 -37.24 61.94 -15.86
CA MET A 1 -36.43 60.78 -16.31
C MET A 1 -34.97 61.08 -16.06
N LYS A 2 -34.38 60.53 -15.00
CA LYS A 2 -32.92 60.52 -14.75
C LYS A 2 -32.59 59.17 -14.13
N GLN A 3 -31.81 58.37 -14.87
CA GLN A 3 -31.36 57.05 -14.43
C GLN A 3 -30.21 57.22 -13.44
N LEU A 4 -30.32 56.63 -12.25
CA LEU A 4 -29.19 56.43 -11.36
C LEU A 4 -28.57 55.07 -11.67
N SER A 5 -27.31 55.10 -12.11
CA SER A 5 -26.48 53.91 -12.31
C SER A 5 -25.83 53.54 -10.97
N LEU A 6 -26.15 52.36 -10.44
CA LEU A 6 -25.57 51.81 -9.21
C LEU A 6 -24.40 50.90 -9.59
N ILE A 7 -23.17 51.37 -9.39
CA ILE A 7 -21.95 50.60 -9.58
C ILE A 7 -21.74 49.70 -8.36
N GLY A 8 -21.95 48.39 -8.51
CA GLY A 8 -21.61 47.38 -7.52
C GLY A 8 -20.12 47.03 -7.62
N ILE A 9 -19.35 47.37 -6.59
CA ILE A 9 -17.95 46.97 -6.43
C ILE A 9 -17.93 45.49 -6.01
N LEU A 10 -17.52 44.61 -6.92
CA LEU A 10 -17.25 43.20 -6.65
C LEU A 10 -15.88 43.08 -5.97
N PHE A 11 -15.87 42.93 -4.65
CA PHE A 11 -14.66 42.65 -3.87
C PHE A 11 -14.24 41.20 -4.12
N MET A 12 -13.31 40.97 -5.06
CA MET A 12 -12.60 39.69 -5.17
C MET A 12 -11.71 39.54 -3.94
N LEU A 13 -12.14 38.75 -2.95
CA LEU A 13 -11.23 38.18 -1.97
C LEU A 13 -10.30 37.20 -2.71
N ALA A 14 -9.11 37.69 -3.09
CA ALA A 14 -8.00 36.82 -3.41
C ALA A 14 -7.54 36.15 -2.11
N THR A 15 -8.15 35.01 -1.77
CA THR A 15 -7.54 34.08 -0.82
C THR A 15 -6.23 33.61 -1.47
N GLY A 16 -5.11 34.12 -0.99
CA GLY A 16 -3.80 33.60 -1.37
C GLY A 16 -3.76 32.13 -1.02
N LEU A 17 -3.91 31.27 -2.03
CA LEU A 17 -3.52 29.87 -1.96
C LEU A 17 -2.01 29.88 -1.71
N ARG A 18 -1.60 29.82 -0.45
CA ARG A 18 -0.24 29.41 -0.14
C ARG A 18 -0.12 27.99 -0.67
N ALA A 19 0.74 27.79 -1.66
CA ALA A 19 1.20 26.45 -1.99
C ALA A 19 1.69 25.82 -0.67
N GLN A 20 0.99 24.79 -0.21
CA GLN A 20 1.37 24.09 1.00
C GLN A 20 2.57 23.22 0.61
N GLY A 21 3.75 23.63 1.04
CA GLY A 21 4.96 22.82 0.92
C GLY A 21 4.94 21.63 1.86
N TYR A 22 5.96 20.78 1.77
CA TYR A 22 6.19 19.70 2.73
C TYR A 22 7.40 19.98 3.62
N SER A 23 7.42 19.40 4.81
CA SER A 23 8.54 19.37 5.75
C SER A 23 8.59 18.00 6.43
N ILE A 24 9.61 17.20 6.11
CA ILE A 24 9.83 15.89 6.73
C ILE A 24 11.14 15.97 7.49
N LYS A 25 11.03 16.12 8.81
CA LYS A 25 12.20 16.13 9.70
C LYS A 25 12.58 14.70 10.05
N ILE A 26 13.86 14.40 9.98
CA ILE A 26 14.43 13.10 10.31
C ILE A 26 15.37 13.21 11.49
N ASN A 27 15.35 12.21 12.36
CA ASN A 27 16.28 12.04 13.47
C ASN A 27 16.82 10.60 13.42
N LEU A 28 18.04 10.46 12.91
CA LEU A 28 18.72 9.21 12.61
C LEU A 28 20.11 9.15 13.30
N PRO A 29 20.18 8.97 14.63
CA PRO A 29 21.42 8.93 15.41
C PRO A 29 22.53 8.01 14.87
N ASP A 30 22.18 6.90 14.22
CA ASP A 30 23.14 5.96 13.60
C ASP A 30 23.54 6.37 12.15
N ALA A 31 23.41 7.65 11.80
CA ALA A 31 23.87 8.21 10.53
C ALA A 31 24.45 9.64 10.67
N PRO A 32 25.30 9.95 11.66
CA PRO A 32 25.78 11.32 11.87
C PRO A 32 26.64 11.80 10.69
N ASN A 33 26.45 13.07 10.29
CA ASN A 33 27.17 13.70 9.16
C ASN A 33 26.99 13.00 7.80
N GLU A 34 25.98 12.14 7.65
CA GLU A 34 25.73 11.41 6.41
C GLU A 34 24.80 12.18 5.46
N LYS A 35 24.81 11.77 4.19
CA LYS A 35 23.82 12.19 3.19
C LYS A 35 22.67 11.18 3.12
N ILE A 36 21.46 11.64 3.36
CA ILE A 36 20.24 10.81 3.36
C ILE A 36 19.39 11.17 2.15
N SER A 37 18.91 10.16 1.43
CA SER A 37 18.00 10.33 0.30
C SER A 37 16.56 10.02 0.71
N LEU A 38 15.64 10.85 0.24
CA LEU A 38 14.20 10.57 0.20
C LEU A 38 13.88 10.02 -1.19
N ALA A 39 13.19 8.88 -1.25
CA ALA A 39 12.84 8.26 -2.51
C ALA A 39 11.42 7.68 -2.47
N HIS A 40 10.68 7.75 -3.58
CA HIS A 40 9.37 7.14 -3.72
C HIS A 40 9.43 5.89 -4.59
N TYR A 41 8.49 4.98 -4.34
CA TYR A 41 8.20 3.92 -5.29
C TYR A 41 7.30 4.46 -6.39
N TYR A 42 7.57 4.12 -7.65
CA TYR A 42 6.66 4.31 -8.77
C TYR A 42 6.72 3.09 -9.68
N LEU A 43 5.59 2.40 -9.86
CA LEU A 43 5.48 1.18 -10.68
C LEU A 43 6.55 0.12 -10.34
N SER A 44 6.75 -0.13 -9.05
CA SER A 44 7.76 -1.05 -8.48
C SER A 44 9.23 -0.67 -8.71
N LYS A 45 9.51 0.54 -9.21
CA LYS A 45 10.86 1.14 -9.26
C LYS A 45 11.01 2.21 -8.19
N LEU A 46 12.24 2.54 -7.81
CA LEU A 46 12.54 3.56 -6.79
C LEU A 46 13.16 4.78 -7.46
N TYR A 47 12.65 5.97 -7.14
CA TYR A 47 13.11 7.25 -7.68
C TYR A 47 13.46 8.18 -6.54
N ILE A 48 14.62 8.84 -6.62
CA ILE A 48 15.06 9.81 -5.61
C ILE A 48 14.32 11.13 -5.83
N ASP A 49 13.66 11.63 -4.79
CA ASP A 49 12.96 12.91 -4.78
C ASP A 49 13.87 14.04 -4.30
N ASP A 50 14.59 13.81 -3.20
CA ASP A 50 15.40 14.81 -2.52
C ASP A 50 16.55 14.18 -1.72
N THR A 51 17.52 14.99 -1.32
CA THR A 51 18.62 14.59 -0.45
C THR A 51 18.92 15.66 0.59
N THR A 52 19.10 15.28 1.85
CA THR A 52 19.56 16.17 2.93
C THR A 52 20.86 15.65 3.53
N HIS A 53 21.72 16.55 4.01
CA HIS A 53 22.79 16.18 4.93
C HIS A 53 22.25 16.28 6.34
N VAL A 54 22.51 15.26 7.16
CA VAL A 54 22.17 15.31 8.59
C VAL A 54 23.36 15.80 9.40
N ASP A 55 23.09 16.42 10.55
CA ASP A 55 24.13 16.95 11.44
C ASP A 55 24.89 15.85 12.21
N ASP A 56 25.74 16.27 13.15
CA ASP A 56 26.53 15.40 14.03
C ASP A 56 25.68 14.53 14.97
N LYS A 57 24.39 14.83 15.11
CA LYS A 57 23.40 14.08 15.88
C LYS A 57 22.46 13.26 14.98
N GLY A 58 22.65 13.30 13.67
CA GLY A 58 21.81 12.61 12.70
C GLY A 58 20.46 13.30 12.45
N VAL A 59 20.34 14.59 12.75
CA VAL A 59 19.12 15.38 12.51
C VAL A 59 19.19 16.09 11.16
N GLY A 60 18.11 16.04 10.39
CA GLY A 60 17.99 16.75 9.12
C GLY A 60 16.54 16.97 8.72
N GLU A 61 16.32 17.60 7.56
CA GLU A 61 14.99 17.96 7.08
C GLU A 61 14.95 17.93 5.55
N PHE A 62 13.95 17.24 5.00
CA PHE A 62 13.55 17.39 3.61
C PHE A 62 12.43 18.43 3.55
N LYS A 63 12.51 19.37 2.61
CA LYS A 63 11.49 20.41 2.45
C LYS A 63 11.37 20.86 1.00
N GLY A 64 10.16 21.18 0.59
CA GLY A 64 9.88 21.71 -0.74
C GLY A 64 8.60 22.54 -0.76
N ASP A 65 8.46 23.39 -1.77
CA ASP A 65 7.35 24.35 -1.88
C ASP A 65 6.04 23.72 -2.40
N SER A 66 6.07 22.45 -2.82
CA SER A 66 4.94 21.69 -3.33
C SER A 66 4.85 20.34 -2.64
N LEU A 67 3.64 19.91 -2.26
CA LEU A 67 3.39 18.57 -1.73
C LEU A 67 3.93 17.47 -2.65
N LEU A 68 4.44 16.41 -2.05
CA LEU A 68 4.81 15.18 -2.71
C LEU A 68 3.55 14.38 -3.06
N HIS A 69 3.64 13.48 -4.04
CA HIS A 69 2.58 12.51 -4.28
C HIS A 69 2.42 11.59 -3.07
N GLN A 70 1.18 11.21 -2.76
CA GLN A 70 0.95 10.24 -1.69
C GLN A 70 1.32 8.84 -2.19
N GLY A 71 1.93 8.02 -1.32
CA GLY A 71 2.40 6.69 -1.71
C GLY A 71 3.36 6.08 -0.69
N LEU A 72 4.09 5.06 -1.13
CA LEU A 72 5.16 4.45 -0.35
C LEU A 72 6.47 5.16 -0.64
N TYR A 73 7.12 5.63 0.43
CA TYR A 73 8.40 6.32 0.40
C TYR A 73 9.45 5.55 1.18
N LYS A 74 10.71 5.87 0.93
CA LYS A 74 11.88 5.26 1.54
C LYS A 74 12.84 6.35 2.00
N ILE A 75 13.25 6.24 3.26
CA ILE A 75 14.46 6.90 3.76
C ILE A 75 15.62 5.96 3.45
N TYR A 76 16.59 6.43 2.67
CA TYR A 76 17.68 5.61 2.16
C TYR A 76 19.04 6.26 2.45
N LEU A 77 19.89 5.54 3.19
CA LEU A 77 21.33 5.82 3.29
C LEU A 77 22.10 4.79 2.47
N ASN A 78 21.85 3.49 2.69
CA ASN A 78 22.47 2.40 1.94
C ASN A 78 21.64 1.10 2.03
N SER A 79 22.15 0.02 1.42
CA SER A 79 21.48 -1.29 1.36
C SER A 79 21.19 -1.94 2.71
N LYS A 80 21.82 -1.50 3.81
CA LYS A 80 21.56 -1.99 5.18
C LYS A 80 20.80 -0.98 6.04
N LYS A 81 20.99 0.32 5.79
CA LYS A 81 20.38 1.43 6.54
C LYS A 81 19.35 2.13 5.66
N HIS A 82 18.14 1.60 5.67
CA HIS A 82 16.97 2.18 5.01
C HIS A 82 15.68 1.64 5.64
N PHE A 83 14.58 2.36 5.47
CA PHE A 83 13.25 1.88 5.84
C PHE A 83 12.18 2.57 4.99
N ASP A 84 11.07 1.88 4.82
CA ASP A 84 9.91 2.41 4.12
C ASP A 84 8.92 3.07 5.09
N PHE A 85 8.20 4.08 4.62
CA PHE A 85 7.08 4.69 5.31
C PHE A 85 5.98 5.07 4.30
N LEU A 86 4.74 5.10 4.76
CA LEU A 86 3.61 5.52 3.93
C LEU A 86 3.42 7.03 4.07
N LEU A 87 3.48 7.77 2.97
CA LEU A 87 3.24 9.22 2.92
C LEU A 87 1.81 9.47 2.43
N ALA A 88 0.97 10.02 3.31
CA ALA A 88 -0.42 10.38 3.02
C ALA A 88 -0.57 11.91 2.94
N GLU A 89 -1.73 12.44 3.35
CA GLU A 89 -2.04 13.88 3.28
C GLU A 89 -1.16 14.73 4.23
N ASP A 90 -0.81 14.20 5.41
CA ASP A 90 0.05 14.89 6.37
C ASP A 90 1.52 14.88 5.93
N GLN A 91 2.02 16.01 5.44
CA GLN A 91 3.41 16.14 4.97
C GLN A 91 4.25 17.16 5.76
N ASP A 92 3.80 17.53 6.96
CA ASP A 92 4.59 18.23 7.97
C ASP A 92 4.70 17.32 9.20
N PHE A 93 5.81 16.59 9.32
CA PHE A 93 5.98 15.58 10.35
C PHE A 93 7.44 15.26 10.66
N VAL A 94 7.63 14.50 11.73
CA VAL A 94 8.93 14.06 12.22
C VAL A 94 9.00 12.55 12.23
N ILE A 95 10.05 11.99 11.63
CA ILE A 95 10.45 10.59 11.74
C ILE A 95 11.67 10.48 12.64
N THR A 96 11.60 9.63 13.66
CA THR A 96 12.76 9.24 14.48
C THR A 96 13.00 7.76 14.31
N ASN A 97 14.22 7.39 13.92
CA ASN A 97 14.64 5.99 13.84
C ASN A 97 16.12 5.86 14.24
N PRO A 98 16.43 5.43 15.48
CA PRO A 98 17.79 5.44 16.00
C PRO A 98 18.73 4.43 15.33
N ASP A 99 18.22 3.34 14.79
CA ASP A 99 19.02 2.20 14.32
C ASP A 99 18.55 1.66 12.96
N PHE A 100 17.72 2.42 12.25
CA PHE A 100 17.04 2.02 11.01
C PHE A 100 16.18 0.74 11.15
N SER A 101 15.92 0.27 12.37
CA SER A 101 15.07 -0.90 12.59
C SER A 101 13.59 -0.52 12.52
N VAL A 102 12.78 -1.49 12.11
CA VAL A 102 11.32 -1.34 12.12
C VAL A 102 10.74 -1.21 13.54
N GLU A 103 11.41 -1.74 14.54
CA GLU A 103 10.92 -1.76 15.93
C GLU A 103 10.96 -0.36 16.56
N ASN A 104 11.97 0.43 16.22
CA ASN A 104 12.27 1.69 16.88
C ASN A 104 11.80 2.93 16.12
N ILE A 105 11.17 2.75 14.95
CA ILE A 105 10.59 3.86 14.20
C ILE A 105 9.44 4.52 14.98
N LYS A 106 9.48 5.85 15.04
CA LYS A 106 8.46 6.71 15.65
C LYS A 106 8.13 7.87 14.72
N ILE A 107 6.84 8.09 14.49
CA ILE A 107 6.37 9.15 13.59
C ILE A 107 5.36 10.05 14.33
N LYS A 108 5.61 11.36 14.30
CA LYS A 108 4.76 12.40 14.91
C LYS A 108 4.36 13.43 13.86
N GLY A 109 3.08 13.82 13.82
CA GLY A 109 2.56 14.77 12.83
C GLY A 109 1.79 14.12 11.69
N ALA A 110 2.14 12.88 11.31
CA ALA A 110 1.43 12.10 10.30
C ALA A 110 0.87 10.81 10.89
N TRP A 111 -0.46 10.67 10.95
CA TRP A 111 -1.09 9.54 11.63
C TRP A 111 -1.10 8.26 10.77
N GLU A 112 -1.37 8.35 9.47
CA GLU A 112 -1.33 7.19 8.56
C GLU A 112 0.09 6.59 8.50
N SER A 113 1.12 7.43 8.46
CA SER A 113 2.52 6.99 8.50
C SER A 113 2.84 6.26 9.80
N ARG A 114 2.29 6.71 10.94
CA ARG A 114 2.47 6.06 12.25
C ARG A 114 1.79 4.69 12.29
N GLU A 115 0.55 4.60 11.82
CA GLU A 115 -0.19 3.34 11.76
C GLU A 115 0.46 2.35 10.78
N PHE A 116 1.03 2.85 9.68
CA PHE A 116 1.85 2.03 8.79
C PHE A 116 3.12 1.51 9.49
N ALA A 117 3.82 2.35 10.25
CA ALA A 117 4.96 1.91 11.05
C ALA A 117 4.57 0.82 12.06
N ASP A 118 3.41 0.94 12.71
CA ASP A 118 2.91 -0.07 13.65
C ASP A 118 2.50 -1.37 12.92
N TYR A 119 1.94 -1.27 11.73
CA TYR A 119 1.71 -2.41 10.85
C TYR A 119 3.03 -3.13 10.48
N MET A 120 4.09 -2.38 10.17
CA MET A 120 5.39 -2.97 9.85
C MET A 120 6.01 -3.70 11.05
N LYS A 121 5.82 -3.18 12.28
CA LYS A 121 6.20 -3.90 13.53
C LYS A 121 5.40 -5.18 13.70
N PHE A 122 4.09 -5.12 13.49
CA PHE A 122 3.21 -6.28 13.54
C PHE A 122 3.65 -7.35 12.52
N LEU A 123 3.90 -6.97 11.26
CA LEU A 123 4.42 -7.88 10.24
C LEU A 123 5.73 -8.54 10.66
N ASN A 124 6.68 -7.76 11.20
CA ASN A 124 7.94 -8.29 11.68
C ASN A 124 7.74 -9.31 12.81
N SER A 125 6.80 -9.05 13.72
CA SER A 125 6.44 -10.00 14.78
C SER A 125 5.88 -11.32 14.24
N LEU A 126 5.01 -11.26 13.22
CA LEU A 126 4.48 -12.45 12.55
C LEU A 126 5.59 -13.23 11.84
N GLN A 127 6.51 -12.54 11.17
CA GLN A 127 7.65 -13.18 10.51
C GLN A 127 8.59 -13.88 11.50
N LYS A 128 8.88 -13.24 12.64
CA LYS A 128 9.67 -13.84 13.73
C LYS A 128 8.97 -15.10 14.27
N LYS A 129 7.67 -15.03 14.53
CA LYS A 129 6.86 -16.17 14.99
C LYS A 129 6.86 -17.30 13.96
N ARG A 130 6.65 -16.98 12.68
CA ARG A 130 6.70 -17.94 11.56
C ARG A 130 8.03 -18.69 11.52
N ARG A 131 9.16 -17.96 11.59
CA ARG A 131 10.50 -18.55 11.61
C ARG A 131 10.70 -19.45 12.83
N SER A 132 10.31 -18.98 14.01
CA SER A 132 10.41 -19.78 15.25
C SER A 132 9.61 -21.08 15.18
N LEU A 133 8.36 -21.02 14.70
CA LEU A 133 7.52 -22.22 14.52
C LEU A 133 8.12 -23.19 13.50
N ALA A 134 8.60 -22.67 12.36
CA ALA A 134 9.25 -23.48 11.34
C ALA A 134 10.50 -24.21 11.87
N GLU A 135 11.33 -23.53 12.67
CA GLU A 135 12.50 -24.15 13.30
C GLU A 135 12.11 -25.24 14.30
N LYS A 136 11.13 -24.98 15.19
CA LYS A 136 10.64 -25.99 16.14
C LYS A 136 10.12 -27.25 15.44
N MET A 137 9.43 -27.08 14.31
CA MET A 137 8.88 -28.21 13.54
C MET A 137 9.93 -29.12 12.90
N LYS A 138 11.20 -28.71 12.82
CA LYS A 138 12.29 -29.55 12.29
C LYS A 138 12.63 -30.70 13.23
N THR A 139 12.57 -30.47 14.54
CA THR A 139 12.98 -31.44 15.57
C THR A 139 11.79 -32.05 16.32
N THR A 140 10.60 -31.46 16.23
CA THR A 140 9.39 -31.96 16.88
C THR A 140 8.64 -32.98 16.00
N THR A 141 7.98 -33.97 16.62
CA THR A 141 7.14 -35.00 15.99
C THR A 141 5.77 -35.11 16.67
N GLY A 142 4.89 -35.96 16.14
CA GLY A 142 3.59 -36.27 16.76
C GLY A 142 2.67 -35.05 16.95
N GLU A 143 1.95 -35.03 18.08
CA GLU A 143 0.95 -34.01 18.42
C GLU A 143 1.53 -32.60 18.52
N GLU A 144 2.74 -32.46 19.07
CA GLU A 144 3.39 -31.16 19.18
C GLU A 144 3.69 -30.56 17.80
N LYS A 145 4.09 -31.38 16.82
CA LYS A 145 4.30 -30.93 15.44
C LYS A 145 2.99 -30.51 14.79
N ALA A 146 1.91 -31.23 15.07
CA ALA A 146 0.57 -30.87 14.59
C ALA A 146 0.10 -29.53 15.19
N LYS A 147 0.39 -29.27 16.47
CA LYS A 147 0.11 -27.98 17.13
C LYS A 147 0.84 -26.82 16.45
N TYR A 148 2.16 -26.95 16.22
CA TYR A 148 2.92 -25.89 15.54
C TYR A 148 2.46 -25.65 14.10
N ARG A 149 2.05 -26.71 13.39
CA ARG A 149 1.44 -26.56 12.06
C ARG A 149 0.15 -25.74 12.12
N LYS A 150 -0.74 -26.03 13.06
CA LYS A 150 -1.99 -25.28 13.25
C LYS A 150 -1.72 -23.82 13.61
N GLU A 151 -0.72 -23.56 14.47
CA GLU A 151 -0.31 -22.18 14.80
C GLU A 151 0.24 -21.43 13.58
N LEU A 152 0.99 -22.11 12.71
CA LEU A 152 1.55 -21.55 11.48
C LEU A 152 0.44 -21.19 10.48
N GLU A 153 -0.51 -22.08 10.27
CA GLU A 153 -1.70 -21.86 9.42
C GLU A 153 -2.54 -20.67 9.92
N GLY A 154 -2.63 -20.49 11.24
CA GLY A 154 -3.34 -19.37 11.87
C GLY A 154 -2.68 -18.00 11.73
N LEU A 155 -1.43 -17.89 11.25
CA LEU A 155 -0.77 -16.59 11.07
C LEU A 155 -1.38 -15.79 9.91
N THR A 156 -1.82 -16.47 8.85
CA THR A 156 -2.50 -15.80 7.72
C THR A 156 -3.82 -15.18 8.17
N GLY A 157 -4.58 -15.87 9.01
CA GLY A 157 -5.81 -15.34 9.61
C GLY A 157 -5.55 -14.07 10.44
N GLN A 158 -4.53 -14.10 11.30
CA GLN A 158 -4.13 -12.91 12.08
C GLN A 158 -3.77 -11.71 11.21
N LEU A 159 -3.12 -11.93 10.08
CA LEU A 159 -2.78 -10.87 9.14
C LEU A 159 -4.04 -10.29 8.48
N HIS A 160 -4.94 -11.14 7.99
CA HIS A 160 -6.21 -10.69 7.40
C HIS A 160 -7.08 -9.94 8.41
N ASP A 161 -7.16 -10.43 9.64
CA ASP A 161 -7.89 -9.76 10.72
C ASP A 161 -7.32 -8.36 11.00
N TYR A 162 -5.99 -8.20 10.96
CA TYR A 162 -5.35 -6.90 11.12
C TYR A 162 -5.77 -5.95 9.98
N TRP A 163 -5.70 -6.40 8.73
CA TRP A 163 -6.08 -5.60 7.58
C TRP A 163 -7.55 -5.16 7.63
N LEU A 164 -8.46 -6.10 7.90
CA LEU A 164 -9.90 -5.83 7.97
C LEU A 164 -10.24 -4.86 9.12
N LYS A 165 -9.68 -5.06 10.31
CA LYS A 165 -9.87 -4.13 11.44
C LYS A 165 -9.31 -2.74 11.16
N THR A 166 -8.17 -2.66 10.46
CA THR A 166 -7.59 -1.37 10.05
C THR A 166 -8.54 -0.65 9.10
N ASN A 167 -9.11 -1.37 8.13
CA ASN A 167 -10.07 -0.81 7.19
C ASN A 167 -11.40 -0.41 7.82
N GLU A 168 -11.90 -1.17 8.80
CA GLU A 168 -13.07 -0.78 9.60
C GLU A 168 -12.81 0.50 10.40
N LYS A 169 -11.61 0.64 10.97
CA LYS A 169 -11.21 1.80 11.77
C LYS A 169 -10.92 3.04 10.91
N TYR A 170 -10.32 2.84 9.74
CA TYR A 170 -9.79 3.90 8.87
C TYR A 170 -10.25 3.72 7.42
N PRO A 171 -11.56 3.72 7.13
CA PRO A 171 -12.06 3.43 5.79
C PRO A 171 -11.59 4.48 4.77
N ASN A 172 -11.36 4.04 3.53
CA ASN A 172 -10.98 4.89 2.38
C ASN A 172 -9.63 5.64 2.49
N THR A 173 -8.86 5.41 3.53
CA THR A 173 -7.52 6.00 3.71
C THR A 173 -6.49 5.30 2.82
N LEU A 174 -5.35 5.96 2.57
CA LEU A 174 -4.29 5.34 1.78
C LEU A 174 -3.76 4.09 2.50
N LEU A 175 -3.64 4.15 3.84
CA LEU A 175 -3.25 3.02 4.66
C LEU A 175 -4.14 1.80 4.40
N SER A 176 -5.45 1.94 4.55
CA SER A 176 -6.38 0.81 4.42
C SER A 176 -6.37 0.22 3.02
N LYS A 177 -6.34 1.09 1.98
CA LYS A 177 -6.22 0.64 0.59
C LYS A 177 -4.90 -0.09 0.33
N PHE A 178 -3.79 0.42 0.87
CA PHE A 178 -2.48 -0.21 0.75
C PHE A 178 -2.45 -1.60 1.43
N LEU A 179 -2.99 -1.71 2.65
CA LEU A 179 -2.99 -2.98 3.40
C LEU A 179 -3.83 -4.05 2.70
N LEU A 180 -5.00 -3.66 2.16
CA LEU A 180 -5.93 -4.59 1.54
C LEU A 180 -5.69 -4.83 0.05
N ALA A 181 -4.73 -4.15 -0.58
CA ALA A 181 -4.45 -4.26 -2.01
C ALA A 181 -4.29 -5.70 -2.53
N ASN A 182 -3.68 -6.57 -1.72
CA ASN A 182 -3.47 -7.98 -2.03
C ASN A 182 -4.50 -8.92 -1.40
N TYR A 183 -5.45 -8.39 -0.63
CA TYR A 183 -6.53 -9.17 -0.07
C TYR A 183 -7.55 -9.49 -1.16
N VAL A 184 -7.86 -10.78 -1.31
CA VAL A 184 -8.94 -11.27 -2.17
C VAL A 184 -9.85 -12.10 -1.28
N PRO A 185 -11.15 -11.78 -1.19
CA PRO A 185 -12.05 -12.53 -0.34
C PRO A 185 -12.16 -13.97 -0.83
N THR A 186 -12.49 -14.87 0.09
CA THR A 186 -12.85 -16.26 -0.24
C THR A 186 -14.34 -16.45 0.00
N PRO A 187 -15.00 -17.38 -0.74
CA PRO A 187 -16.39 -17.68 -0.47
C PRO A 187 -16.56 -18.16 0.98
N GLY A 188 -17.56 -17.64 1.67
CA GLY A 188 -17.88 -18.08 3.02
C GLY A 188 -18.29 -19.56 3.05
N PRO A 189 -18.08 -20.28 4.17
CA PRO A 189 -18.49 -21.69 4.30
C PRO A 189 -19.98 -21.95 4.01
N GLY A 190 -20.84 -20.94 4.13
CA GLY A 190 -22.27 -21.03 3.81
C GLY A 190 -22.68 -20.47 2.45
N SER A 191 -21.79 -19.82 1.70
CA SER A 191 -22.15 -19.18 0.42
C SER A 191 -22.10 -20.14 -0.76
N ILE A 192 -21.49 -21.31 -0.61
CA ILE A 192 -21.40 -22.34 -1.64
C ILE A 192 -22.56 -23.34 -1.48
N PRO A 193 -23.44 -23.50 -2.50
CA PRO A 193 -24.49 -24.51 -2.49
C PRO A 193 -23.97 -25.94 -2.24
N GLU A 194 -24.75 -26.77 -1.54
CA GLU A 194 -24.33 -28.12 -1.15
C GLU A 194 -23.99 -29.01 -2.34
N ASN A 195 -24.79 -28.95 -3.41
CA ASN A 195 -24.56 -29.71 -4.65
C ASN A 195 -23.24 -29.32 -5.35
N ILE A 196 -22.78 -28.08 -5.18
CA ILE A 196 -21.49 -27.61 -5.70
C ILE A 196 -20.36 -28.08 -4.78
N ARG A 197 -20.55 -27.99 -3.45
CA ARG A 197 -19.55 -28.42 -2.45
C ARG A 197 -19.23 -29.92 -2.50
N GLN A 198 -20.22 -30.76 -2.83
CA GLN A 198 -20.06 -32.21 -2.92
C GLN A 198 -19.45 -32.68 -4.26
N ASN A 199 -19.22 -31.77 -5.21
CA ASN A 199 -18.67 -32.10 -6.53
C ASN A 199 -17.38 -31.29 -6.77
N ASP A 200 -16.24 -31.98 -6.79
CA ASP A 200 -14.93 -31.34 -6.88
C ASP A 200 -14.78 -30.43 -8.12
N SER A 201 -15.30 -30.86 -9.27
CA SER A 201 -15.24 -30.08 -10.51
C SER A 201 -16.08 -28.81 -10.42
N LEU A 202 -17.31 -28.89 -9.89
CA LEU A 202 -18.17 -27.73 -9.68
C LEU A 202 -17.58 -26.79 -8.63
N LEU A 203 -17.01 -27.33 -7.56
CA LEU A 203 -16.37 -26.55 -6.50
C LEU A 203 -15.15 -25.79 -7.02
N LEU A 204 -14.30 -26.44 -7.82
CA LEU A 204 -13.14 -25.80 -8.43
C LEU A 204 -13.58 -24.66 -9.35
N ARG A 205 -14.58 -24.90 -10.20
CA ARG A 205 -15.12 -23.88 -11.09
C ARG A 205 -15.71 -22.70 -10.32
N TYR A 206 -16.51 -22.96 -9.29
CA TYR A 206 -17.09 -21.91 -8.45
C TYR A 206 -16.02 -21.04 -7.79
N ARG A 207 -14.97 -21.66 -7.23
CA ARG A 207 -13.86 -20.93 -6.59
C ARG A 207 -13.09 -20.09 -7.60
N PHE A 208 -12.85 -20.63 -8.80
CA PHE A 208 -12.22 -19.91 -9.89
C PHE A 208 -13.04 -18.67 -10.29
N ASP A 209 -14.34 -18.84 -10.56
CA ASP A 209 -15.21 -17.74 -10.96
C ASP A 209 -15.32 -16.67 -9.86
N PHE A 210 -15.42 -17.09 -8.59
CA PHE A 210 -15.44 -16.18 -7.45
C PHE A 210 -14.13 -15.38 -7.34
N GLN A 211 -12.98 -16.03 -7.42
CA GLN A 211 -11.69 -15.34 -7.36
C GLN A 211 -11.54 -14.34 -8.50
N LYS A 212 -11.94 -14.71 -9.72
CA LYS A 212 -11.91 -13.80 -10.87
C LYS A 212 -12.79 -12.57 -10.66
N GLN A 213 -14.02 -12.78 -10.18
CA GLN A 213 -14.98 -11.71 -9.95
C GLN A 213 -14.52 -10.75 -8.84
N HIS A 214 -13.97 -11.27 -7.76
CA HIS A 214 -13.65 -10.51 -6.55
C HIS A 214 -12.17 -10.08 -6.45
N TYR A 215 -11.38 -10.29 -7.50
CA TYR A 215 -9.93 -10.05 -7.47
C TYR A 215 -9.54 -8.60 -7.15
N PHE A 216 -10.33 -7.65 -7.63
CA PHE A 216 -10.10 -6.20 -7.47
C PHE A 216 -11.00 -5.55 -6.40
N ASP A 217 -11.80 -6.31 -5.66
CA ASP A 217 -12.74 -5.76 -4.65
C ASP A 217 -12.08 -4.80 -3.65
N TYR A 218 -10.84 -5.11 -3.28
CA TYR A 218 -10.05 -4.34 -2.32
C TYR A 218 -8.86 -3.62 -2.94
N PHE A 219 -8.83 -3.53 -4.27
CA PHE A 219 -7.82 -2.78 -5.00
C PHE A 219 -8.53 -1.73 -5.85
N ASP A 220 -8.52 -0.49 -5.36
CA ASP A 220 -9.10 0.64 -6.08
C ASP A 220 -8.27 0.96 -7.32
N LEU A 221 -8.76 0.50 -8.47
CA LEU A 221 -8.15 0.71 -9.78
C LEU A 221 -8.14 2.19 -10.21
N LEU A 222 -8.88 3.08 -9.53
CA LEU A 222 -8.90 4.50 -9.86
C LEU A 222 -8.06 5.36 -8.90
N ASP A 223 -7.48 4.75 -7.87
CA ASP A 223 -6.61 5.43 -6.93
C ASP A 223 -5.17 5.52 -7.48
N GLU A 224 -4.84 6.67 -8.07
CA GLU A 224 -3.51 6.92 -8.63
C GLU A 224 -2.37 6.83 -7.62
N ARG A 225 -2.66 6.99 -6.31
CA ARG A 225 -1.66 6.84 -5.24
C ARG A 225 -1.08 5.43 -5.22
N MET A 226 -1.83 4.44 -5.71
CA MET A 226 -1.34 3.06 -5.86
C MET A 226 -0.22 2.94 -6.89
N LEU A 227 -0.12 3.84 -7.88
CA LEU A 227 1.01 3.89 -8.80
C LEU A 227 2.31 4.23 -8.07
N TYR A 228 2.22 5.01 -7.00
CA TYR A 228 3.33 5.38 -6.11
C TYR A 228 3.60 4.31 -5.04
N SER A 229 3.35 3.04 -5.38
CA SER A 229 3.58 1.88 -4.51
C SER A 229 4.13 0.71 -5.34
N PRO A 230 4.75 -0.30 -4.71
CA PRO A 230 5.20 -1.49 -5.43
C PRO A 230 4.06 -2.47 -5.78
N LEU A 231 2.79 -2.13 -5.51
CA LEU A 231 1.66 -3.07 -5.53
C LEU A 231 0.94 -3.16 -6.88
N THR A 232 0.81 -2.05 -7.61
CA THR A 232 -0.02 -2.00 -8.83
C THR A 232 0.49 -2.95 -9.90
N LYS A 233 1.79 -2.93 -10.21
CA LYS A 233 2.34 -3.80 -11.26
C LYS A 233 2.12 -5.29 -10.97
N PRO A 234 2.54 -5.83 -9.81
CA PRO A 234 2.28 -7.23 -9.47
C PRO A 234 0.78 -7.57 -9.45
N LYS A 235 -0.09 -6.66 -9.00
CA LYS A 235 -1.54 -6.90 -8.97
C LYS A 235 -2.10 -7.10 -10.37
N ILE A 236 -1.74 -6.23 -11.32
CA ILE A 236 -2.15 -6.35 -12.72
C ILE A 236 -1.52 -7.59 -13.37
N GLU A 237 -0.24 -7.85 -13.14
CA GLU A 237 0.46 -9.02 -13.67
C GLU A 237 -0.16 -10.35 -13.19
N SER A 238 -0.45 -10.47 -11.90
CA SER A 238 -1.14 -11.64 -11.34
C SER A 238 -2.56 -11.81 -11.89
N TYR A 239 -3.28 -10.73 -12.20
CA TYR A 239 -4.58 -10.85 -12.85
C TYR A 239 -4.47 -11.61 -14.18
N PHE A 240 -3.53 -11.19 -15.04
CA PHE A 240 -3.35 -11.82 -16.35
C PHE A 240 -2.72 -13.21 -16.29
N THR A 241 -1.82 -13.46 -15.33
CA THR A 241 -1.03 -14.71 -15.29
C THR A 241 -1.61 -15.80 -14.40
N GLN A 242 -2.39 -15.43 -13.37
CA GLN A 242 -2.88 -16.36 -12.35
C GLN A 242 -4.40 -16.41 -12.23
N ILE A 243 -5.11 -15.32 -12.58
CA ILE A 243 -6.56 -15.22 -12.41
C ILE A 243 -7.31 -15.51 -13.71
N LEU A 244 -6.81 -15.02 -14.84
CA LEU A 244 -7.41 -15.30 -16.13
C LEU A 244 -7.03 -16.69 -16.67
N LEU A 245 -7.95 -17.30 -17.40
CA LEU A 245 -7.63 -18.48 -18.20
C LEU A 245 -6.68 -18.05 -19.32
N GLN A 246 -5.65 -18.85 -19.56
CA GLN A 246 -4.61 -18.60 -20.57
C GLN A 246 -5.10 -18.98 -21.98
N THR A 247 -6.25 -18.41 -22.36
CA THR A 247 -6.89 -18.55 -23.67
C THR A 247 -7.11 -17.17 -24.25
N PHE A 248 -7.03 -17.03 -25.56
CA PHE A 248 -7.22 -15.74 -26.24
C PHE A 248 -8.49 -15.01 -25.79
N ASP A 249 -9.64 -15.69 -25.80
CA ASP A 249 -10.93 -15.07 -25.46
C ASP A 249 -10.96 -14.53 -24.01
N SER A 250 -10.46 -15.30 -23.05
CA SER A 250 -10.39 -14.89 -21.64
C SER A 250 -9.47 -13.70 -21.42
N VAL A 251 -8.28 -13.72 -22.03
CA VAL A 251 -7.31 -12.62 -21.90
C VAL A 251 -7.82 -11.37 -22.61
N TYR A 252 -8.35 -11.49 -23.83
CA TYR A 252 -8.91 -10.38 -24.60
C TYR A 252 -10.07 -9.69 -23.86
N ALA A 253 -11.03 -10.47 -23.35
CA ALA A 253 -12.15 -9.92 -22.59
C ALA A 253 -11.68 -9.24 -21.29
N GLY A 254 -10.76 -9.87 -20.56
CA GLY A 254 -10.18 -9.31 -19.34
C GLY A 254 -9.39 -8.02 -19.59
N SER A 255 -8.69 -7.93 -20.71
CA SER A 255 -7.98 -6.72 -21.14
C SER A 255 -8.95 -5.56 -21.40
N LEU A 256 -10.01 -5.79 -22.20
CA LEU A 256 -11.01 -4.75 -22.48
C LEU A 256 -11.69 -4.28 -21.19
N GLU A 257 -12.13 -5.21 -20.35
CA GLU A 257 -12.79 -4.89 -19.08
C GLU A 257 -11.90 -4.03 -18.18
N LEU A 258 -10.62 -4.40 -18.05
CA LEU A 258 -9.69 -3.66 -17.20
C LEU A 258 -9.40 -2.27 -17.76
N ILE A 259 -9.20 -2.14 -19.07
CA ILE A 259 -8.98 -0.84 -19.74
C ILE A 259 -10.18 0.09 -19.54
N GLU A 260 -11.41 -0.41 -19.71
CA GLU A 260 -12.62 0.38 -19.47
C GLU A 260 -12.76 0.80 -18.01
N LYS A 261 -12.46 -0.10 -17.06
CA LYS A 261 -12.50 0.19 -15.62
C LYS A 261 -11.58 1.36 -15.24
N VAL A 262 -10.39 1.44 -15.83
CA VAL A 262 -9.41 2.49 -15.51
C VAL A 262 -9.52 3.74 -16.39
N ARG A 263 -10.30 3.71 -17.47
CA ARG A 263 -10.46 4.81 -18.43
C ARG A 263 -10.72 6.18 -17.80
N PRO A 264 -11.49 6.32 -16.71
CA PRO A 264 -11.70 7.62 -16.05
C PRO A 264 -10.44 8.23 -15.42
N ASN A 265 -9.47 7.41 -14.99
CA ASN A 265 -8.23 7.89 -14.38
C ASN A 265 -7.09 7.85 -15.41
N LYS A 266 -6.70 9.02 -15.93
CA LYS A 266 -5.71 9.12 -17.02
C LYS A 266 -4.36 8.46 -16.69
N PRO A 267 -3.72 8.70 -15.52
CA PRO A 267 -2.49 8.00 -15.16
C PRO A 267 -2.62 6.47 -15.15
N MET A 268 -3.68 5.94 -14.53
CA MET A 268 -3.90 4.50 -14.48
C MET A 268 -4.22 3.94 -15.86
N PHE A 269 -5.06 4.61 -16.65
CA PHE A 269 -5.38 4.21 -18.01
C PHE A 269 -4.12 4.11 -18.88
N GLN A 270 -3.24 5.10 -18.82
CA GLN A 270 -1.97 5.09 -19.53
C GLN A 270 -1.10 3.90 -19.10
N TYR A 271 -0.98 3.68 -17.79
CA TYR A 271 -0.19 2.57 -17.26
C TYR A 271 -0.73 1.20 -17.69
N VAL A 272 -2.01 0.93 -17.42
CA VAL A 272 -2.66 -0.37 -17.69
C VAL A 272 -2.70 -0.66 -19.19
N THR A 273 -3.06 0.33 -20.01
CA THR A 273 -3.07 0.16 -21.47
C THR A 273 -1.66 -0.12 -21.99
N SER A 274 -0.65 0.61 -21.50
CA SER A 274 0.74 0.33 -21.85
C SER A 274 1.20 -1.05 -21.37
N TYR A 275 0.73 -1.54 -20.22
CA TYR A 275 1.06 -2.88 -19.74
C TYR A 275 0.46 -3.95 -20.64
N ILE A 276 -0.80 -3.80 -21.05
CA ILE A 276 -1.53 -4.80 -21.86
C ILE A 276 -0.99 -4.89 -23.30
N LEU A 277 -0.51 -3.76 -23.85
CA LEU A 277 -0.02 -3.70 -25.24
C LEU A 277 1.44 -4.15 -25.43
N ASN A 278 2.20 -4.32 -24.35
CA ASN A 278 3.60 -4.76 -24.37
C ASN A 278 3.73 -6.23 -23.99
#